data_AF-A0A2S5ACI8-F1
#
_entry.id   AF-A0A2S5ACI8-F1
#
_cell.length_a   1.000
_cell.length_b   1.000
_cell.length_c   1.000
_cell.angle_alpha   90.00
_cell.angle_beta   90.00
_cell.angle_gamma   90.00
#
_symmetry.space_group_name_H-M   'P 1'
#
loop_
_entity.id
_entity.type
_entity.pdbx_description
1 polymer ?
#
loop_
_entity_poly.entity_id
_entity_poly.type
_entity_poly.pdbx_seq_one_letter_code
_entity_poly.pdbx_strand_id
1 'polypeptide(L)'
;MTPEKQKLLEQLAALDNQGDAAQEPTKAEHIIKAFTEMNIAALEVLLDDAKTYQDATKEVFLEKLEELYLAHKKIGDDYYIAYQGKCGAEISHCDNCGKTGYRFVGNHSHNYFDFIFELVDENISNIYDCSRFATTETIEYLECKASLEFDEDELTSFVKTPEYLYKVNAAEKAFAEICTNPPQLLDFEQLCYWVDKYAVLSERIGEYDFFEPTMKWTPFTHLYYNLKRRKDYFNTNLKLIQLANVQYKTFQTEQHYIDWIVKYYPIFDQTPYDFKYSTNIDKGFVNFNFDNKSIILFHGQECMEAYHFYNNYSPKNEELLKKYCVYNDNEYREKYNDDSFEDDLSNLNYHLKQREALAKIGIEIPFYIIKNRF
;
A
#
# COMPACT_ATOMS: atom_id res chain seq x y z
N MET A 1 29.94 22.93 -10.98
CA MET A 1 29.00 23.08 -12.12
C MET A 1 29.43 22.11 -13.20
N THR A 2 28.57 21.18 -13.60
CA THR A 2 28.90 20.17 -14.62
C THR A 2 28.90 20.80 -16.02
N PRO A 3 29.61 20.24 -17.01
CA PRO A 3 29.61 20.74 -18.39
C PRO A 3 28.20 20.80 -19.01
N GLU A 4 27.33 19.84 -18.66
CA GLU A 4 25.93 19.84 -19.10
C GLU A 4 25.13 20.98 -18.46
N LYS A 5 25.30 21.21 -17.15
CA LYS A 5 24.67 22.34 -16.44
C LYS A 5 25.09 23.68 -17.03
N GLN A 6 26.35 23.81 -17.43
CA GLN A 6 26.87 25.02 -18.08
C GLN A 6 26.31 25.22 -19.49
N LYS A 7 26.22 24.16 -20.29
CA LYS A 7 25.62 24.20 -21.63
C LYS A 7 24.12 24.56 -21.58
N LEU A 8 23.38 24.06 -20.59
CA LEU A 8 21.97 24.40 -20.38
C LEU A 8 21.81 25.88 -19.96
N LEU A 9 22.66 26.37 -19.05
CA LEU A 9 22.64 27.77 -18.62
C LEU A 9 22.97 28.74 -19.79
N GLU A 10 23.88 28.36 -20.67
CA GLU A 10 24.20 29.12 -21.89
C GLU A 10 23.03 29.15 -22.88
N GLN A 11 22.28 28.06 -22.99
CA GLN A 11 21.05 28.00 -23.81
C GLN A 11 19.92 28.85 -23.20
N LEU A 12 19.77 28.84 -21.87
CA LEU A 12 18.76 29.64 -21.17
C LEU A 12 19.07 31.13 -21.19
N ALA A 13 20.34 31.53 -21.10
CA ALA A 13 20.74 32.93 -21.20
C ALA A 13 20.53 33.53 -22.61
N ALA A 14 20.50 32.68 -23.64
CA ALA A 14 20.16 33.08 -25.00
C ALA A 14 18.66 33.38 -25.20
N LEU A 15 17.78 32.74 -24.39
CA LEU A 15 16.32 32.90 -24.47
C LEU A 15 15.83 34.29 -24.03
N ASP A 16 16.56 34.99 -23.15
CA ASP A 16 16.18 36.33 -22.66
C ASP A 16 16.46 37.47 -23.67
N ASN A 17 17.15 37.20 -24.79
CA ASN A 17 17.61 38.23 -25.73
C ASN A 17 17.53 37.78 -27.20
N GLN A 18 16.33 37.69 -27.82
CA GLN A 18 16.09 38.06 -29.24
C GLN A 18 14.67 37.77 -29.75
N GLY A 19 14.26 38.51 -30.78
CA GLY A 19 12.97 38.38 -31.48
C GLY A 19 13.07 37.65 -32.84
N ASP A 20 12.03 36.84 -33.09
CA ASP A 20 11.51 36.22 -34.34
C ASP A 20 12.46 35.48 -35.32
N ALA A 21 12.42 34.14 -35.28
CA ALA A 21 12.02 33.23 -36.39
C ALA A 21 12.27 31.76 -36.00
N ALA A 22 11.24 30.92 -36.17
CA ALA A 22 11.01 29.64 -35.46
C ALA A 22 10.78 29.90 -33.97
N GLN A 23 9.54 29.70 -33.50
CA GLN A 23 9.21 29.92 -32.10
C GLN A 23 10.03 28.93 -31.28
N GLU A 24 11.09 29.43 -30.64
CA GLU A 24 11.93 28.61 -29.78
C GLU A 24 11.05 28.01 -28.68
N PRO A 25 11.31 26.76 -28.29
CA PRO A 25 10.49 26.12 -27.28
C PRO A 25 10.46 26.98 -26.03
N THR A 26 9.25 27.27 -25.55
CA THR A 26 9.02 27.95 -24.29
C THR A 26 9.69 27.18 -23.16
N LYS A 27 9.98 27.88 -22.05
CA LYS A 27 10.49 27.24 -20.83
C LYS A 27 9.61 26.07 -20.38
N ALA A 28 8.29 26.20 -20.53
CA ALA A 28 7.33 25.13 -20.25
C ALA A 28 7.55 23.91 -21.16
N GLU A 29 7.71 24.09 -22.47
CA GLU A 29 8.01 22.99 -23.41
C GLU A 29 9.34 22.31 -23.08
N HIS A 30 10.37 23.07 -22.67
CA HIS A 30 11.63 22.50 -22.17
C HIS A 30 11.46 21.66 -20.90
N ILE A 31 10.58 22.08 -19.99
CA ILE A 31 10.26 21.32 -18.78
C ILE A 31 9.56 20.02 -19.16
N ILE A 32 8.50 20.07 -19.98
CA ILE A 32 7.79 18.85 -20.44
C ILE A 32 8.76 17.90 -21.15
N LYS A 33 9.66 18.44 -21.99
CA LYS A 33 10.70 17.64 -22.63
C LYS A 33 11.62 16.97 -21.61
N ALA A 34 12.07 17.70 -20.59
CA ALA A 34 12.89 17.13 -19.53
C ALA A 34 12.17 16.01 -18.76
N PHE A 35 10.84 16.12 -18.54
CA PHE A 35 10.04 15.01 -18.04
C PHE A 35 10.08 13.82 -18.99
N THR A 36 9.81 14.02 -20.29
CA THR A 36 9.83 12.92 -21.27
C THR A 36 11.18 12.21 -21.37
N GLU A 37 12.28 12.94 -21.20
CA GLU A 37 13.64 12.40 -21.25
C GLU A 37 14.14 11.86 -19.90
N MET A 38 13.29 11.87 -18.85
CA MET A 38 13.67 11.50 -17.48
C MET A 38 14.91 12.27 -16.96
N ASN A 39 15.00 13.56 -17.28
CA ASN A 39 16.20 14.37 -17.10
C ASN A 39 16.09 15.30 -15.88
N ILE A 40 16.41 14.75 -14.70
CA ILE A 40 16.40 15.49 -13.42
C ILE A 40 17.34 16.70 -13.44
N ALA A 41 18.53 16.58 -14.05
CA ALA A 41 19.49 17.67 -14.11
C ALA A 41 18.98 18.87 -14.92
N ALA A 42 18.22 18.63 -15.99
CA ALA A 42 17.55 19.70 -16.73
C ALA A 42 16.45 20.34 -15.89
N LEU A 43 15.63 19.54 -15.18
CA LEU A 43 14.59 20.06 -14.29
C LEU A 43 15.16 20.88 -13.12
N GLU A 44 16.32 20.50 -12.56
CA GLU A 44 17.03 21.25 -11.52
C GLU A 44 17.35 22.69 -11.96
N VAL A 45 17.69 22.87 -13.24
CA VAL A 45 18.01 24.18 -13.84
C VAL A 45 16.75 24.93 -14.25
N LEU A 46 15.74 24.24 -14.78
CA LEU A 46 14.55 24.86 -15.34
C LEU A 46 13.53 25.28 -14.27
N LEU A 47 13.41 24.54 -13.17
CA LEU A 47 12.48 24.83 -12.09
C LEU A 47 13.04 25.90 -11.14
N ASP A 48 12.16 26.77 -10.65
CA ASP A 48 12.48 27.93 -9.81
C ASP A 48 12.70 27.51 -8.35
N ASP A 49 13.86 27.85 -7.77
CA ASP A 49 14.21 27.58 -6.37
C ASP A 49 13.28 28.30 -5.37
N ALA A 50 12.65 29.40 -5.78
CA ALA A 50 11.75 30.17 -4.90
C ALA A 50 10.32 29.60 -4.86
N LYS A 51 10.02 28.56 -5.65
CA LYS A 51 8.69 27.95 -5.75
C LYS A 51 8.63 26.63 -5.01
N THR A 52 7.41 26.23 -4.69
CA THR A 52 7.08 24.89 -4.23
C THR A 52 6.44 24.11 -5.36
N TYR A 53 6.63 22.79 -5.33
CA TYR A 53 6.05 21.86 -6.29
C TYR A 53 5.31 20.79 -5.49
N GLN A 54 3.98 20.78 -5.60
CA GLN A 54 3.08 20.00 -4.72
C GLN A 54 3.38 20.23 -3.23
N ASP A 55 3.50 21.51 -2.84
CA ASP A 55 3.77 21.99 -1.48
C ASP A 55 5.13 21.57 -0.87
N ALA A 56 5.94 20.82 -1.63
CA ALA A 56 7.32 20.47 -1.29
C ALA A 56 8.33 21.47 -1.90
N THR A 57 9.52 21.54 -1.32
CA THR A 57 10.66 22.26 -1.93
C THR A 57 11.03 21.64 -3.28
N LYS A 58 11.68 22.40 -4.17
CA LYS A 58 12.18 21.87 -5.44
C LYS A 58 13.07 20.65 -5.25
N GLU A 59 13.95 20.69 -4.26
CA GLU A 59 14.89 19.61 -3.97
C GLU A 59 14.15 18.31 -3.63
N VAL A 60 13.19 18.37 -2.72
CA VAL A 60 12.37 17.22 -2.30
C VAL A 60 11.51 16.69 -3.45
N PHE A 61 10.91 17.60 -4.25
CA PHE A 61 10.14 17.22 -5.42
C PHE A 61 11.00 16.45 -6.45
N LEU A 62 12.20 16.94 -6.74
CA LEU A 62 13.11 16.30 -7.68
C LEU A 62 13.66 14.97 -7.15
N GLU A 63 13.89 14.84 -5.85
CA GLU A 63 14.29 13.57 -5.23
C GLU A 63 13.22 12.49 -5.43
N LYS A 64 11.95 12.78 -5.13
CA LYS A 64 10.83 11.84 -5.36
C LYS A 64 10.64 11.50 -6.84
N LEU A 65 10.81 12.49 -7.71
CA LEU A 65 10.69 12.29 -9.15
C LEU A 65 11.84 11.43 -9.68
N GLU A 66 13.05 11.57 -9.14
CA GLU A 66 14.19 10.71 -9.46
C GLU A 66 13.94 9.27 -9.02
N GLU A 67 13.41 9.03 -7.82
CA GLU A 67 13.01 7.70 -7.36
C GLU A 67 11.99 7.05 -8.32
N LEU A 68 11.00 7.82 -8.78
CA LEU A 68 10.02 7.39 -9.76
C LEU A 68 10.68 7.00 -11.10
N TYR A 69 11.58 7.84 -11.61
CA TYR A 69 12.32 7.56 -12.84
C TYR A 69 13.20 6.31 -12.71
N LEU A 70 13.88 6.14 -11.58
CA LEU A 70 14.70 4.95 -11.32
C LEU A 70 13.84 3.68 -11.27
N ALA A 71 12.66 3.74 -10.67
CA ALA A 71 11.72 2.62 -10.64
C ALA A 71 11.26 2.21 -12.06
N HIS A 72 10.93 3.19 -12.91
CA HIS A 72 10.54 2.96 -14.31
C HIS A 72 11.70 2.45 -15.17
N LYS A 73 12.91 3.01 -15.01
CA LYS A 73 14.12 2.51 -15.68
C LYS A 73 14.43 1.06 -15.32
N LYS A 74 14.20 0.67 -14.05
CA LYS A 74 14.41 -0.71 -13.59
C LYS A 74 13.50 -1.73 -14.27
N ILE A 75 12.32 -1.32 -14.72
CA ILE A 75 11.37 -2.16 -15.47
C ILE A 75 11.50 -2.01 -16.99
N GLY A 76 12.48 -1.24 -17.47
CA GLY A 76 12.87 -1.16 -18.88
C GLY A 76 12.46 0.12 -19.61
N ASP A 77 11.86 1.11 -18.95
CA ASP A 77 11.55 2.39 -19.62
C ASP A 77 12.80 3.27 -19.78
N ASP A 78 12.97 3.86 -20.96
CA ASP A 78 14.08 4.79 -21.27
C ASP A 78 13.62 6.24 -21.37
N TYR A 79 12.36 6.45 -21.77
CA TYR A 79 11.73 7.76 -21.92
C TYR A 79 10.21 7.62 -21.75
N TYR A 80 9.53 8.76 -21.61
CA TYR A 80 8.06 8.82 -21.59
C TYR A 80 7.49 9.42 -22.87
N ILE A 81 6.34 8.90 -23.28
CA ILE A 81 5.48 9.53 -24.27
C ILE A 81 4.49 10.43 -23.51
N ALA A 82 4.51 11.73 -23.81
CA ALA A 82 3.63 12.70 -23.17
C ALA A 82 2.32 12.88 -23.94
N TYR A 83 1.20 12.73 -23.24
CA TYR A 83 -0.15 12.90 -23.77
C TYR A 83 -0.84 14.06 -23.06
N GLN A 84 -1.24 15.08 -23.82
CA GLN A 84 -1.91 16.24 -23.25
C GLN A 84 -3.30 15.86 -22.72
N GLY A 85 -3.71 16.53 -21.65
CA GLY A 85 -5.02 16.34 -21.06
C GLY A 85 -5.34 17.39 -20.00
N LYS A 86 -6.29 17.05 -19.13
CA LYS A 86 -6.72 17.91 -18.04
C LYS A 86 -7.27 17.08 -16.88
N CYS A 87 -7.38 17.71 -15.72
CA CYS A 87 -8.10 17.10 -14.59
C CYS A 87 -9.58 16.91 -14.96
N GLY A 88 -10.04 15.65 -14.87
CA GLY A 88 -11.43 15.23 -15.10
C GLY A 88 -12.27 15.10 -13.84
N ALA A 89 -11.80 15.63 -12.70
CA ALA A 89 -12.59 15.68 -11.47
C ALA A 89 -13.80 16.62 -11.63
N GLU A 90 -14.83 16.41 -10.81
CA GLU A 90 -15.93 17.36 -10.69
C GLU A 90 -15.50 18.58 -9.85
N ILE A 91 -15.99 19.76 -10.22
CA ILE A 91 -15.54 21.04 -9.65
C ILE A 91 -15.76 21.16 -8.13
N SER A 92 -16.75 20.46 -7.58
CA SER A 92 -17.03 20.43 -6.13
C SER A 92 -16.01 19.66 -5.30
N HIS A 93 -15.07 18.95 -5.95
CA HIS A 93 -14.20 17.98 -5.29
C HIS A 93 -12.70 18.16 -5.61
N CYS A 94 -12.32 19.16 -6.41
CA CYS A 94 -10.92 19.36 -6.78
C CYS A 94 -10.64 20.78 -7.30
N ASP A 95 -9.72 21.49 -6.63
CA ASP A 95 -9.25 22.82 -7.05
C ASP A 95 -8.47 22.80 -8.37
N ASN A 96 -8.01 21.62 -8.80
CA ASN A 96 -7.35 21.40 -10.08
C ASN A 96 -8.33 21.05 -11.21
N CYS A 97 -9.64 20.98 -10.96
CA CYS A 97 -10.66 20.65 -11.97
C CYS A 97 -10.50 21.50 -13.24
N GLY A 98 -10.37 20.84 -14.39
CA GLY A 98 -10.22 21.51 -15.68
C GLY A 98 -8.83 22.11 -15.96
N LYS A 99 -7.92 22.18 -14.98
CA LYS A 99 -6.53 22.57 -15.24
C LYS A 99 -5.85 21.56 -16.16
N THR A 100 -4.99 22.06 -17.03
CA THR A 100 -4.30 21.28 -18.07
C THR A 100 -3.03 20.61 -17.55
N GLY A 101 -2.64 19.52 -18.19
CA GLY A 101 -1.41 18.83 -17.86
C GLY A 101 -1.04 17.76 -18.88
N TYR A 102 -0.23 16.80 -18.43
CA TYR A 102 0.25 15.70 -19.24
C TYR A 102 0.20 14.38 -18.48
N ARG A 103 -0.17 13.32 -19.20
CA ARG A 103 0.09 11.93 -18.84
C ARG A 103 1.41 11.50 -19.47
N PHE A 104 2.32 10.99 -18.66
CA PHE A 104 3.60 10.46 -19.12
C PHE A 104 3.56 8.94 -19.08
N VAL A 105 3.65 8.29 -20.25
CA VAL A 105 3.56 6.82 -20.38
C VAL A 105 4.92 6.23 -20.71
N GLY A 106 5.35 5.24 -19.93
CA GLY A 106 6.59 4.49 -20.15
C GLY A 106 6.61 3.82 -21.52
N ASN A 107 7.71 3.98 -22.26
CA ASN A 107 7.82 3.48 -23.63
C ASN A 107 7.84 1.95 -23.76
N HIS A 108 8.10 1.22 -22.66
CA HIS A 108 8.09 -0.24 -22.65
C HIS A 108 7.07 -0.82 -21.67
N SER A 109 7.02 -0.29 -20.45
CA SER A 109 6.17 -0.83 -19.39
C SER A 109 4.70 -0.42 -19.53
N HIS A 110 4.42 0.66 -20.26
CA HIS A 110 3.12 1.33 -20.28
C HIS A 110 2.59 1.77 -18.90
N ASN A 111 3.42 1.71 -17.85
CA ASN A 111 3.14 2.38 -16.58
C ASN A 111 3.19 3.88 -16.81
N TYR A 112 2.38 4.61 -16.05
CA TYR A 112 2.20 6.04 -16.30
C TYR A 112 2.00 6.85 -15.03
N PHE A 113 2.20 8.16 -15.11
CA PHE A 113 1.80 9.11 -14.07
C PHE A 113 1.25 10.37 -14.72
N ASP A 114 0.49 11.14 -13.94
CA ASP A 114 -0.29 12.25 -14.44
C ASP A 114 0.01 13.53 -13.66
N PHE A 115 0.47 14.57 -14.35
CA PHE A 115 0.75 15.86 -13.73
C PHE A 115 -0.06 17.00 -14.34
N ILE A 116 -0.62 17.85 -13.48
CA ILE A 116 -1.12 19.18 -13.81
C ILE A 116 0.02 20.17 -13.72
N PHE A 117 0.15 21.03 -14.73
CA PHE A 117 1.14 22.09 -14.77
C PHE A 117 0.42 23.43 -14.64
N GLU A 118 0.61 24.11 -13.51
CA GLU A 118 -0.02 25.40 -13.24
C GLU A 118 0.84 26.53 -13.78
N LEU A 119 0.29 27.31 -14.72
CA LEU A 119 0.98 28.41 -15.37
C LEU A 119 0.55 29.76 -14.79
N VAL A 120 1.52 30.60 -14.45
CA VAL A 120 1.34 32.02 -14.13
C VAL A 120 2.31 32.81 -15.01
N ASP A 121 1.79 33.76 -15.81
CA ASP A 121 2.58 34.56 -16.74
C ASP A 121 3.52 33.71 -17.61
N GLU A 122 2.97 32.66 -18.23
CA GLU A 122 3.68 31.69 -19.11
C GLU A 122 4.78 30.86 -18.42
N ASN A 123 4.92 30.97 -17.10
CA ASN A 123 5.87 30.20 -16.30
C ASN A 123 5.18 29.13 -15.45
N ILE A 124 5.80 27.96 -15.32
CA ILE A 124 5.32 26.90 -14.44
C ILE A 124 5.51 27.34 -12.99
N SER A 125 4.40 27.62 -12.34
CA SER A 125 4.30 28.07 -10.96
C SER A 125 4.18 26.92 -9.96
N ASN A 126 3.58 25.80 -10.37
CA ASN A 126 3.45 24.58 -9.57
C ASN A 126 3.18 23.36 -10.48
N ILE A 127 3.44 22.16 -9.97
CA ILE A 127 3.21 20.86 -10.63
C ILE A 127 2.53 19.94 -9.60
N TYR A 128 1.41 19.31 -9.97
CA TYR A 128 0.63 18.46 -9.06
C TYR A 128 0.30 17.10 -9.69
N ASP A 129 0.46 16.02 -8.91
CA ASP A 129 -0.08 14.69 -9.21
C ASP A 129 -1.61 14.76 -9.34
N CYS A 130 -2.15 14.07 -10.33
CA CYS A 130 -3.58 14.12 -10.62
C CYS A 130 -4.19 12.73 -10.71
N SER A 131 -4.82 12.26 -9.64
CA SER A 131 -5.49 10.95 -9.60
C SER A 131 -6.61 10.81 -10.66
N ARG A 132 -7.29 11.90 -11.05
CA ARG A 132 -8.42 11.93 -11.98
C ARG A 132 -8.11 12.57 -13.34
N PHE A 133 -6.90 12.40 -13.85
CA PHE A 133 -6.50 12.99 -15.13
C PHE A 133 -7.14 12.27 -16.34
N ALA A 134 -7.57 13.05 -17.32
CA ALA A 134 -8.12 12.57 -18.58
C ALA A 134 -7.34 13.18 -19.76
N THR A 135 -6.83 12.31 -20.64
CA THR A 135 -6.14 12.71 -21.86
C THR A 135 -7.13 13.12 -22.95
N THR A 136 -6.67 13.97 -23.88
CA THR A 136 -7.49 14.39 -25.04
C THR A 136 -7.74 13.24 -26.01
N GLU A 137 -6.79 12.31 -26.10
CA GLU A 137 -6.90 11.09 -26.90
C GLU A 137 -7.01 9.85 -26.00
N THR A 138 -7.68 8.81 -26.52
CA THR A 138 -7.75 7.51 -25.87
C THR A 138 -6.43 6.78 -26.08
N ILE A 139 -5.79 6.37 -24.97
CA ILE A 139 -4.58 5.56 -25.00
C ILE A 139 -4.98 4.12 -24.69
N GLU A 140 -4.73 3.22 -25.64
CA GLU A 140 -4.92 1.78 -25.42
C GLU A 140 -3.74 1.21 -24.61
N TYR A 141 -3.99 0.16 -23.84
CA TYR A 141 -2.97 -0.62 -23.12
C TYR A 141 -2.16 0.17 -22.07
N LEU A 142 -2.83 0.92 -21.19
CA LEU A 142 -2.18 1.47 -19.99
C LEU A 142 -2.06 0.39 -18.91
N GLU A 143 -0.92 0.36 -18.24
CA GLU A 143 -0.65 -0.53 -17.11
C GLU A 143 -0.84 0.21 -15.78
N CYS A 144 0.09 0.10 -14.83
CA CYS A 144 -0.07 0.68 -13.50
C CYS A 144 0.18 2.19 -13.50
N LYS A 145 -0.72 2.92 -12.83
CA LYS A 145 -0.49 4.32 -12.48
C LYS A 145 0.48 4.42 -11.32
N ALA A 146 1.54 5.21 -11.48
CA ALA A 146 2.36 5.70 -10.39
C ALA A 146 1.86 7.08 -9.93
N SER A 147 2.05 7.36 -8.65
CA SER A 147 1.77 8.65 -8.04
C SER A 147 3.02 9.19 -7.35
N LEU A 148 3.16 10.52 -7.37
CA LEU A 148 4.19 11.22 -6.63
C LEU A 148 3.67 11.63 -5.25
N GLU A 149 3.92 10.80 -4.25
CA GLU A 149 3.47 11.01 -2.86
C GLU A 149 4.58 11.64 -2.01
N PHE A 150 4.17 12.53 -1.11
CA PHE A 150 5.06 13.19 -0.14
C PHE A 150 4.55 12.90 1.26
N ASP A 151 5.46 12.56 2.15
CA ASP A 151 5.15 12.51 3.58
C ASP A 151 4.82 13.93 4.07
N GLU A 152 3.97 14.04 5.08
CA GLU A 152 3.55 15.33 5.64
C GLU A 152 4.76 16.15 6.13
N ASP A 153 5.80 15.47 6.61
CA ASP A 153 7.05 16.09 7.04
C ASP A 153 8.05 16.45 5.92
N GLU A 154 7.68 16.18 4.67
CA GLU A 154 8.39 16.61 3.47
C GLU A 154 7.82 17.91 2.90
N LEU A 155 6.64 18.32 3.35
CA LEU A 155 5.99 19.57 2.95
C LEU A 155 6.68 20.79 3.58
N THR A 156 6.68 21.91 2.86
CA THR A 156 7.28 23.18 3.32
C THR A 156 6.57 23.80 4.51
N SER A 157 5.29 23.48 4.71
CA SER A 157 4.47 23.88 5.85
C SER A 157 4.90 23.19 7.16
N PHE A 158 5.60 22.06 7.08
CA PHE A 158 5.92 21.25 8.26
C PHE A 158 7.15 21.77 9.02
N VAL A 159 6.98 21.99 10.32
CA VAL A 159 8.05 22.51 11.19
C VAL A 159 8.81 21.36 11.86
N LYS A 160 10.05 21.12 11.40
CA LYS A 160 10.94 20.08 11.95
C LYS A 160 11.57 20.49 13.28
N THR A 161 10.89 20.18 14.38
CA THR A 161 11.42 20.44 15.73
C THR A 161 12.55 19.46 16.10
N PRO A 162 13.43 19.79 17.07
CA PRO A 162 14.44 18.85 17.55
C PRO A 162 13.85 17.54 18.11
N GLU A 163 12.66 17.60 18.72
CA GLU A 163 11.96 16.40 19.20
C GLU A 163 11.51 15.52 18.05
N TYR A 164 10.94 16.11 16.99
CA TYR A 164 10.57 15.40 15.77
C TYR A 164 11.79 14.71 15.14
N LEU A 165 12.90 15.43 14.99
CA LEU A 165 14.14 14.87 14.42
C LEU A 165 14.70 13.70 15.24
N TYR A 166 14.61 13.80 16.57
CA TYR A 166 14.99 12.70 17.46
C TYR A 166 14.10 11.47 17.26
N LYS A 167 12.78 11.66 17.14
CA LYS A 167 11.81 10.57 16.90
C LYS A 167 12.07 9.87 15.57
N VAL A 168 12.24 10.63 14.49
CA VAL A 168 12.57 10.09 13.16
C VAL A 168 13.86 9.28 13.20
N ASN A 169 14.94 9.84 13.76
CA ASN A 169 16.21 9.12 13.80
C ASN A 169 16.14 7.82 14.62
N ALA A 170 15.38 7.82 15.71
CA ALA A 170 15.16 6.62 16.52
C ALA A 170 14.30 5.58 15.76
N ALA A 171 13.25 6.01 15.07
CA ALA A 171 12.36 5.17 14.28
C ALA A 171 13.11 4.50 13.10
N GLU A 172 13.88 5.27 12.34
CA GLU A 172 14.70 4.77 11.22
C GLU A 172 15.70 3.72 11.69
N LYS A 173 16.39 3.98 12.81
CA LYS A 173 17.32 3.01 13.42
C LYS A 173 16.62 1.73 13.87
N ALA A 174 15.45 1.86 14.49
CA ALA A 174 14.66 0.72 14.95
C ALA A 174 14.15 -0.14 13.77
N PHE A 175 13.67 0.50 12.71
CA PHE A 175 13.24 -0.16 11.48
C PHE A 175 14.39 -0.90 10.80
N ALA A 176 15.52 -0.22 10.60
CA ALA A 176 16.72 -0.80 9.97
C ALA A 176 17.37 -1.94 10.78
N GLU A 177 17.04 -2.09 12.07
CA GLU A 177 17.55 -3.20 12.90
C GLU A 177 17.04 -4.56 12.42
N ILE A 178 15.82 -4.65 11.89
CA ILE A 178 15.22 -5.92 11.46
C ILE A 178 14.83 -5.96 9.99
N CYS A 179 14.59 -4.80 9.36
CA CYS A 179 14.36 -4.68 7.92
C CYS A 179 15.71 -4.51 7.19
N THR A 180 16.35 -5.63 6.87
CA THR A 180 17.70 -5.69 6.28
C THR A 180 17.69 -6.25 4.86
N ASN A 181 18.77 -5.98 4.10
CA ASN A 181 19.01 -6.59 2.79
C ASN A 181 20.43 -7.21 2.76
N PRO A 182 20.57 -8.55 2.69
CA PRO A 182 19.50 -9.54 2.57
C PRO A 182 18.63 -9.64 3.85
N PRO A 183 17.38 -10.13 3.75
CA PRO A 183 16.46 -10.25 4.88
C PRO A 183 17.04 -11.01 6.06
N GLN A 184 16.86 -10.45 7.26
CA GLN A 184 17.21 -11.13 8.50
C GLN A 184 16.21 -12.23 8.83
N LEU A 185 16.74 -13.31 9.40
CA LEU A 185 16.00 -14.42 9.94
C LEU A 185 15.77 -14.21 11.45
N LEU A 186 14.49 -14.21 11.87
CA LEU A 186 14.05 -13.98 13.25
C LEU A 186 13.29 -15.18 13.80
N ASP A 187 13.52 -15.53 15.06
CA ASP A 187 12.60 -16.39 15.83
C ASP A 187 11.60 -15.58 16.65
N PHE A 188 10.70 -16.29 17.35
CA PHE A 188 9.68 -15.66 18.17
C PHE A 188 10.24 -14.90 19.37
N GLU A 189 11.35 -15.35 19.96
CA GLU A 189 11.99 -14.67 21.09
C GLU A 189 12.60 -13.34 20.64
N GLN A 190 13.26 -13.33 19.49
CA GLN A 190 13.83 -12.13 18.87
C GLN A 190 12.73 -11.13 18.47
N LEU A 191 11.61 -11.61 17.92
CA LEU A 191 10.43 -10.77 17.68
C LEU A 191 9.95 -10.14 19.00
N CYS A 192 9.78 -10.94 20.05
CA CYS A 192 9.30 -10.46 21.35
C CYS A 192 10.23 -9.41 21.94
N TYR A 193 11.54 -9.66 21.87
CA TYR A 193 12.57 -8.76 22.33
C TYR A 193 12.53 -7.43 21.59
N TRP A 194 12.44 -7.44 20.25
CA TRP A 194 12.39 -6.21 19.46
C TRP A 194 11.15 -5.38 19.79
N VAL A 195 9.98 -6.02 19.92
CA VAL A 195 8.74 -5.34 20.32
C VAL A 195 8.88 -4.72 21.72
N ASP A 196 9.43 -5.46 22.69
CA ASP A 196 9.60 -4.92 24.06
C ASP A 196 10.63 -3.78 24.11
N LYS A 197 11.74 -3.91 23.37
CA LYS A 197 12.79 -2.91 23.28
C LYS A 197 12.26 -1.56 22.78
N TYR A 198 11.34 -1.59 21.81
CA TYR A 198 10.84 -0.39 21.14
C TYR A 198 9.47 0.10 21.61
N ALA A 199 8.92 -0.49 22.68
CA ALA A 199 7.59 -0.12 23.18
C ALA A 199 7.48 1.35 23.60
N VAL A 200 8.48 1.87 24.33
CA VAL A 200 8.52 3.28 24.76
C VAL A 200 8.70 4.22 23.57
N LEU A 201 9.45 3.82 22.54
CA LEU A 201 9.61 4.63 21.33
C LEU A 201 8.28 4.73 20.58
N SER A 202 7.58 3.61 20.40
CA SER A 202 6.26 3.55 19.78
C SER A 202 5.26 4.44 20.52
N GLU A 203 5.17 4.33 21.85
CA GLU A 203 4.27 5.18 22.67
C GLU A 203 4.57 6.68 22.52
N ARG A 204 5.84 7.07 22.41
CA ARG A 204 6.25 8.48 22.23
C ARG A 204 5.93 9.05 20.86
N ILE A 205 5.92 8.22 19.83
CA ILE A 205 5.58 8.62 18.46
C ILE A 205 4.05 8.67 18.31
N GLY A 206 3.37 7.65 18.81
CA GLY A 206 1.94 7.41 18.59
C GLY A 206 1.71 6.05 17.95
N GLU A 207 0.50 5.50 18.15
CA GLU A 207 0.11 4.26 17.47
C GLU A 207 -0.04 4.51 15.96
N TYR A 208 0.17 3.46 15.17
CA TYR A 208 -0.06 3.52 13.73
C TYR A 208 -1.55 3.70 13.45
N ASP A 209 -1.89 4.75 12.72
CA ASP A 209 -3.22 4.99 12.18
C ASP A 209 -3.12 5.12 10.65
N PHE A 210 -3.88 4.29 9.95
CA PHE A 210 -3.92 4.27 8.49
C PHE A 210 -4.58 5.53 7.90
N PHE A 211 -5.40 6.22 8.69
CA PHE A 211 -6.10 7.44 8.26
C PHE A 211 -5.29 8.72 8.49
N GLU A 212 -4.18 8.63 9.25
CA GLU A 212 -3.29 9.75 9.48
C GLU A 212 -2.28 9.90 8.32
N PRO A 213 -1.81 11.14 8.04
CA PRO A 213 -0.79 11.37 7.02
C PRO A 213 0.48 10.56 7.26
N THR A 214 1.14 10.16 6.17
CA THR A 214 2.42 9.47 6.27
C THR A 214 3.51 10.43 6.72
N MET A 215 4.42 9.89 7.53
CA MET A 215 5.56 10.59 8.12
C MET A 215 6.79 9.69 7.94
N LYS A 216 8.00 10.24 8.05
CA LYS A 216 9.23 9.43 7.97
C LYS A 216 9.34 8.30 8.98
N TRP A 217 8.63 8.39 10.11
CA TRP A 217 8.56 7.30 11.10
C TRP A 217 7.47 6.25 10.80
N THR A 218 6.57 6.49 9.85
CA THR A 218 5.42 5.61 9.57
C THR A 218 5.82 4.18 9.24
N PRO A 219 6.91 3.90 8.50
CA PRO A 219 7.40 2.54 8.31
C PRO A 219 7.67 1.81 9.64
N PHE A 220 8.26 2.50 10.62
CA PHE A 220 8.50 1.94 11.95
C PHE A 220 7.19 1.70 12.71
N THR A 221 6.28 2.67 12.79
CA THR A 221 5.05 2.52 13.57
C THR A 221 4.16 1.43 13.01
N HIS A 222 4.04 1.33 11.68
CA HIS A 222 3.30 0.27 11.00
C HIS A 222 3.94 -1.10 11.27
N LEU A 223 5.27 -1.22 11.17
CA LEU A 223 5.97 -2.47 11.44
C LEU A 223 5.79 -2.90 12.90
N TYR A 224 5.98 -1.97 13.82
CA TYR A 224 5.81 -2.21 15.25
C TYR A 224 4.39 -2.67 15.58
N TYR A 225 3.38 -1.99 15.04
CA TYR A 225 1.98 -2.34 15.23
C TYR A 225 1.69 -3.79 14.80
N ASN A 226 2.14 -4.19 13.61
CA ASN A 226 1.95 -5.55 13.10
C ASN A 226 2.67 -6.61 13.96
N LEU A 227 3.94 -6.36 14.30
CA LEU A 227 4.71 -7.30 15.13
C LEU A 227 4.17 -7.42 16.56
N LYS A 228 3.70 -6.31 17.15
CA LYS A 228 3.02 -6.32 18.46
C LYS A 228 1.75 -7.19 18.41
N ARG A 229 0.90 -7.02 17.40
CA ARG A 229 -0.31 -7.85 17.24
C ARG A 229 0.00 -9.33 17.08
N ARG A 230 1.05 -9.67 16.32
CA ARG A 230 1.52 -11.06 16.19
C ARG A 230 2.00 -11.62 17.52
N LYS A 231 2.82 -10.84 18.25
CA LYS A 231 3.28 -11.19 19.60
C LYS A 231 2.10 -11.51 20.51
N ASP A 232 1.13 -10.62 20.58
CA ASP A 232 -0.05 -10.76 21.46
C ASP A 232 -0.90 -11.98 21.04
N TYR A 233 -1.09 -12.18 19.74
CA TYR A 233 -1.80 -13.33 19.19
C TYR A 233 -1.10 -14.66 19.55
N PHE A 234 0.21 -14.76 19.36
CA PHE A 234 0.96 -15.98 19.69
C PHE A 234 1.00 -16.24 21.20
N ASN A 235 1.25 -15.22 22.02
CA ASN A 235 1.25 -15.35 23.47
C ASN A 235 -0.09 -15.86 24.02
N THR A 236 -1.19 -15.43 23.41
CA THR A 236 -2.54 -15.81 23.85
C THR A 236 -2.94 -17.20 23.33
N ASN A 237 -2.64 -17.51 22.07
CA ASN A 237 -3.30 -18.60 21.35
C ASN A 237 -2.42 -19.80 21.00
N LEU A 238 -1.09 -19.72 21.14
CA LEU A 238 -0.16 -20.73 20.60
C LEU A 238 -0.46 -22.17 21.05
N LYS A 239 -0.75 -22.39 22.34
CA LYS A 239 -1.06 -23.74 22.85
C LYS A 239 -2.33 -24.33 22.23
N LEU A 240 -3.34 -23.49 22.01
CA LEU A 240 -4.60 -23.91 21.41
C LEU A 240 -4.44 -24.14 19.91
N ILE A 241 -3.63 -23.32 19.22
CA ILE A 241 -3.23 -23.50 17.82
C ILE A 241 -2.53 -24.85 17.64
N GLN A 242 -1.55 -25.17 18.50
CA GLN A 242 -0.85 -26.46 18.47
C GLN A 242 -1.81 -27.64 18.66
N LEU A 243 -2.74 -27.54 19.63
CA LEU A 243 -3.77 -28.55 19.84
C LEU A 243 -4.68 -28.70 18.61
N ALA A 244 -5.08 -27.59 18.00
CA ALA A 244 -5.91 -27.56 16.80
C ALA A 244 -5.22 -28.29 15.64
N ASN A 245 -3.93 -28.02 15.42
CA ASN A 245 -3.13 -28.66 14.36
C ASN A 245 -2.95 -30.18 14.60
N VAL A 246 -2.77 -30.62 15.85
CA VAL A 246 -2.69 -32.05 16.18
C VAL A 246 -4.02 -32.74 15.88
N GLN A 247 -5.14 -32.14 16.29
CA GLN A 247 -6.47 -32.70 16.06
C GLN A 247 -6.78 -32.83 14.57
N TYR A 248 -6.49 -31.78 13.79
CA TYR A 248 -6.73 -31.73 12.34
C TYR A 248 -6.15 -32.94 11.59
N LYS A 249 -4.97 -33.41 11.98
CA LYS A 249 -4.29 -34.56 11.35
C LYS A 249 -5.01 -35.90 11.52
N THR A 250 -5.96 -35.99 12.46
CA THR A 250 -6.67 -37.23 12.80
C THR A 250 -8.08 -37.30 12.21
N PHE A 251 -8.55 -36.25 11.54
CA PHE A 251 -9.93 -36.16 11.10
C PHE A 251 -10.25 -37.06 9.91
N GLN A 252 -11.35 -37.80 10.04
CA GLN A 252 -11.81 -38.76 9.03
C GLN A 252 -13.24 -38.47 8.55
N THR A 253 -13.96 -37.55 9.19
CA THR A 253 -15.37 -37.28 8.92
C THR A 253 -15.62 -35.80 8.87
N GLU A 254 -16.66 -35.38 8.15
CA GLU A 254 -17.11 -34.00 8.08
C GLU A 254 -17.45 -33.43 9.46
N GLN A 255 -18.08 -34.23 10.33
CA GLN A 255 -18.44 -33.78 11.68
C GLN A 255 -17.21 -33.37 12.50
N HIS A 256 -16.08 -34.08 12.36
CA HIS A 256 -14.84 -33.67 13.02
C HIS A 256 -14.38 -32.28 12.58
N TYR A 257 -14.49 -31.97 11.28
CA TYR A 257 -14.15 -30.64 10.76
C TYR A 257 -15.13 -29.58 11.25
N ILE A 258 -16.43 -29.87 11.26
CA ILE A 258 -17.46 -28.96 11.79
C ILE A 258 -17.17 -28.61 13.25
N ASP A 259 -16.98 -29.62 14.10
CA ASP A 259 -16.73 -29.43 15.53
C ASP A 259 -15.44 -28.61 15.76
N TRP A 260 -14.40 -28.88 14.96
CA TRP A 260 -13.12 -28.18 15.03
C TRP A 260 -13.22 -26.72 14.60
N ILE A 261 -13.88 -26.44 13.47
CA ILE A 261 -14.12 -25.07 12.99
C ILE A 261 -14.89 -24.28 14.04
N VAL A 262 -16.02 -24.82 14.51
CA VAL A 262 -16.83 -24.15 15.54
C VAL A 262 -16.05 -23.89 16.82
N LYS A 263 -15.21 -24.85 17.25
CA LYS A 263 -14.41 -24.72 18.46
C LYS A 263 -13.31 -23.67 18.36
N TYR A 264 -12.58 -23.61 17.24
CA TYR A 264 -11.41 -22.75 17.09
C TYR A 264 -11.69 -21.43 16.35
N TYR A 265 -12.95 -21.17 15.99
CA TYR A 265 -13.37 -19.91 15.39
C TYR A 265 -12.90 -18.65 16.13
N PRO A 266 -12.97 -18.54 17.48
CA PRO A 266 -12.46 -17.35 18.17
C PRO A 266 -10.96 -17.08 17.94
N ILE A 267 -10.17 -18.15 17.74
CA ILE A 267 -8.73 -18.04 17.46
C ILE A 267 -8.49 -17.65 16.01
N PHE A 268 -9.28 -18.21 15.09
CA PHE A 268 -9.21 -17.86 13.68
C PHE A 268 -9.59 -16.39 13.46
N ASP A 269 -10.67 -15.94 14.09
CA ASP A 269 -11.18 -14.57 14.01
C ASP A 269 -10.12 -13.55 14.44
N GLN A 270 -9.47 -13.80 15.59
CA GLN A 270 -8.40 -12.97 16.14
C GLN A 270 -7.08 -12.96 15.33
N THR A 271 -6.96 -13.78 14.28
CA THR A 271 -5.72 -13.84 13.49
C THR A 271 -5.42 -12.45 12.90
N PRO A 272 -4.20 -11.88 13.10
CA PRO A 272 -3.85 -10.56 12.60
C PRO A 272 -4.03 -10.45 11.08
N TYR A 273 -4.54 -9.32 10.59
CA TYR A 273 -4.83 -9.11 9.16
C TYR A 273 -3.57 -9.28 8.30
N ASP A 274 -2.46 -8.69 8.71
CA ASP A 274 -1.16 -8.82 8.07
C ASP A 274 -0.65 -10.28 8.08
N PHE A 275 -1.03 -11.09 9.08
CA PHE A 275 -0.75 -12.51 9.07
C PHE A 275 -1.55 -13.25 8.00
N LYS A 276 -2.84 -12.92 7.84
CA LYS A 276 -3.75 -13.54 6.86
C LYS A 276 -3.33 -13.30 5.41
N TYR A 277 -2.89 -12.07 5.10
CA TYR A 277 -2.71 -11.63 3.70
C TYR A 277 -1.26 -11.36 3.30
N SER A 278 -0.35 -11.15 4.26
CA SER A 278 1.05 -10.79 3.97
C SER A 278 2.05 -11.87 4.36
N THR A 279 1.59 -13.09 4.61
CA THR A 279 2.43 -14.20 5.09
C THR A 279 2.38 -15.39 4.14
N ASN A 280 3.54 -15.92 3.78
CA ASN A 280 3.69 -17.15 2.99
C ASN A 280 4.84 -18.02 3.51
N ILE A 281 4.94 -19.26 3.03
CA ILE A 281 6.13 -20.09 3.28
C ILE A 281 7.01 -20.13 2.03
N ASP A 282 8.29 -19.81 2.19
CA ASP A 282 9.33 -20.12 1.21
C ASP A 282 10.49 -20.85 1.89
N LYS A 283 10.96 -21.93 1.28
CA LYS A 283 12.13 -22.74 1.74
C LYS A 283 12.09 -23.12 3.24
N GLY A 284 10.91 -23.27 3.82
CA GLY A 284 10.73 -23.64 5.24
C GLY A 284 10.74 -22.47 6.22
N PHE A 285 10.74 -21.23 5.72
CA PHE A 285 10.60 -20.01 6.50
C PHE A 285 9.23 -19.40 6.28
N VAL A 286 8.70 -18.74 7.31
CA VAL A 286 7.49 -17.92 7.21
C VAL A 286 7.91 -16.52 6.80
N ASN A 287 7.65 -16.15 5.56
CA ASN A 287 7.95 -14.82 5.03
C ASN A 287 6.86 -13.86 5.47
N PHE A 288 7.26 -12.71 6.01
CA PHE A 288 6.38 -11.59 6.26
C PHE A 288 6.75 -10.45 5.32
N ASN A 289 5.87 -10.18 4.36
CA ASN A 289 6.00 -9.03 3.48
C ASN A 289 5.36 -7.83 4.18
N PHE A 290 6.19 -6.98 4.78
CA PHE A 290 5.70 -5.81 5.49
C PHE A 290 5.21 -4.74 4.50
N ASP A 291 5.95 -4.55 3.42
CA ASP A 291 5.62 -3.67 2.30
C ASP A 291 6.17 -4.30 0.99
N ASN A 292 6.07 -3.58 -0.12
CA ASN A 292 6.54 -4.05 -1.43
C ASN A 292 8.07 -4.14 -1.54
N LYS A 293 8.83 -3.68 -0.54
CA LYS A 293 10.30 -3.54 -0.54
C LYS A 293 10.98 -4.32 0.60
N SER A 294 10.26 -4.66 1.66
CA SER A 294 10.78 -5.14 2.93
C SER A 294 10.17 -6.49 3.30
N ILE A 295 11.04 -7.49 3.45
CA ILE A 295 10.68 -8.85 3.84
C ILE A 295 11.39 -9.18 5.15
N ILE A 296 10.65 -9.74 6.10
CA ILE A 296 11.20 -10.33 7.33
C ILE A 296 10.97 -11.84 7.27
N LEU A 297 12.01 -12.62 7.54
CA LEU A 297 11.92 -14.07 7.55
C LEU A 297 11.75 -14.55 8.99
N PHE A 298 10.74 -15.38 9.23
CA PHE A 298 10.54 -16.03 10.52
C PHE A 298 10.87 -17.52 10.46
N HIS A 299 11.58 -18.01 11.47
CA HIS A 299 11.70 -19.43 11.78
C HIS A 299 11.16 -19.74 13.17
N GLY A 300 11.22 -21.02 13.54
CA GLY A 300 10.70 -21.49 14.81
C GLY A 300 9.33 -22.14 14.66
N GLN A 301 8.94 -22.89 15.68
CA GLN A 301 7.71 -23.67 15.63
C GLN A 301 6.48 -22.77 15.77
N GLU A 302 6.58 -21.65 16.48
CA GLU A 302 5.49 -20.74 16.78
C GLU A 302 4.85 -20.16 15.52
N CYS A 303 5.68 -19.56 14.65
CA CYS A 303 5.22 -19.01 13.37
C CYS A 303 4.71 -20.10 12.43
N MET A 304 5.36 -21.28 12.41
CA MET A 304 4.96 -22.40 11.57
C MET A 304 3.61 -22.99 11.99
N GLU A 305 3.38 -23.18 13.29
CA GLU A 305 2.12 -23.70 13.82
C GLU A 305 0.96 -22.74 13.53
N ALA A 306 1.17 -21.43 13.73
CA ALA A 306 0.15 -20.43 13.39
C ALA A 306 -0.15 -20.41 11.88
N TYR A 307 0.88 -20.53 11.04
CA TYR A 307 0.71 -20.56 9.59
C TYR A 307 -0.08 -21.81 9.16
N HIS A 308 0.30 -23.00 9.67
CA HIS A 308 -0.41 -24.23 9.37
C HIS A 308 -1.85 -24.22 9.88
N PHE A 309 -2.10 -23.64 11.05
CA PHE A 309 -3.45 -23.50 11.57
C PHE A 309 -4.31 -22.66 10.63
N TYR A 310 -3.84 -21.46 10.26
CA TYR A 310 -4.59 -20.58 9.36
C TYR A 310 -4.85 -21.23 8.00
N ASN A 311 -3.83 -21.83 7.38
CA ASN A 311 -3.95 -22.45 6.05
C ASN A 311 -4.77 -23.75 6.03
N ASN A 312 -4.89 -24.44 7.17
CA ASN A 312 -5.82 -25.57 7.29
C ASN A 312 -7.24 -25.08 7.61
N TYR A 313 -7.36 -24.04 8.43
CA TYR A 313 -8.65 -23.52 8.89
C TYR A 313 -9.40 -22.82 7.77
N SER A 314 -8.77 -21.82 7.13
CA SER A 314 -9.43 -20.94 6.16
C SER A 314 -10.15 -21.69 5.04
N PRO A 315 -9.48 -22.56 4.25
CA PRO A 315 -10.15 -23.25 3.14
C PRO A 315 -11.20 -24.26 3.63
N LYS A 316 -10.99 -24.87 4.80
CA LYS A 316 -11.99 -25.81 5.35
C LYS A 316 -13.23 -25.09 5.86
N ASN A 317 -13.06 -23.91 6.47
CA ASN A 317 -14.17 -23.04 6.87
C ASN A 317 -14.95 -22.59 5.64
N GLU A 318 -14.26 -22.14 4.59
CA GLU A 318 -14.81 -21.71 3.31
C GLU A 318 -15.68 -22.82 2.68
N GLU A 319 -15.15 -24.05 2.59
CA GLU A 319 -15.86 -25.22 2.09
C GLU A 319 -17.16 -25.50 2.87
N LEU A 320 -17.08 -25.48 4.20
CA LEU A 320 -18.23 -25.75 5.07
C LEU A 320 -19.24 -24.60 5.05
N LEU A 321 -18.81 -23.34 5.02
CA LEU A 321 -19.69 -22.19 4.84
C LEU A 321 -20.44 -22.29 3.52
N LYS A 322 -19.76 -22.65 2.43
CA LYS A 322 -20.42 -22.86 1.13
C LYS A 322 -21.50 -23.95 1.19
N LYS A 323 -21.26 -25.02 1.94
CA LYS A 323 -22.24 -26.10 2.14
C LYS A 323 -23.41 -25.69 3.03
N TYR A 324 -23.12 -25.06 4.17
CA TYR A 324 -24.06 -24.86 5.27
C TYR A 324 -24.62 -23.44 5.38
N CYS A 325 -24.23 -22.49 4.53
CA CYS A 325 -24.82 -21.18 4.50
C CYS A 325 -26.36 -21.27 4.40
N VAL A 326 -27.04 -20.37 5.11
CA VAL A 326 -28.51 -20.26 5.12
C VAL A 326 -29.05 -19.24 4.13
N TYR A 327 -28.15 -18.53 3.44
CA TYR A 327 -28.45 -17.51 2.46
C TYR A 327 -27.96 -17.92 1.08
N ASN A 328 -28.77 -17.64 0.06
CA ASN A 328 -28.29 -17.65 -1.32
C ASN A 328 -27.40 -16.44 -1.62
N ASP A 329 -26.80 -16.37 -2.82
CA ASP A 329 -25.85 -15.30 -3.19
C ASP A 329 -26.42 -13.88 -3.00
N ASN A 330 -27.70 -13.65 -3.32
CA ASN A 330 -28.34 -12.33 -3.21
C ASN A 330 -28.61 -11.97 -1.75
N GLU A 331 -29.24 -12.89 -1.01
CA GLU A 331 -29.55 -12.71 0.42
C GLU A 331 -28.27 -12.48 1.23
N TYR A 332 -27.20 -13.22 0.92
CA TYR A 332 -25.93 -13.03 1.58
C TYR A 332 -25.43 -11.61 1.32
N ARG A 333 -25.43 -11.14 0.06
CA ARG A 333 -24.94 -9.80 -0.28
C ARG A 333 -25.77 -8.72 0.39
N GLU A 334 -27.08 -8.88 0.47
CA GLU A 334 -27.95 -7.98 1.21
C GLU A 334 -27.55 -7.92 2.69
N LYS A 335 -27.32 -9.08 3.33
CA LYS A 335 -26.88 -9.13 4.73
C LYS A 335 -25.49 -8.60 4.98
N TYR A 336 -24.55 -8.85 4.06
CA TYR A 336 -23.19 -8.35 4.17
C TYR A 336 -23.12 -6.82 4.07
N ASN A 337 -24.05 -6.20 3.34
CA ASN A 337 -24.13 -4.75 3.17
C ASN A 337 -25.12 -4.09 4.16
N ASP A 338 -25.68 -4.87 5.09
CA ASP A 338 -26.62 -4.38 6.09
C ASP A 338 -25.85 -3.98 7.35
N ASP A 339 -25.61 -2.68 7.50
CA ASP A 339 -24.89 -2.12 8.66
C ASP A 339 -25.58 -2.42 10.01
N SER A 340 -26.85 -2.86 10.00
CA SER A 340 -27.59 -3.26 11.19
C SER A 340 -27.48 -4.75 11.52
N PHE A 341 -26.80 -5.54 10.70
CA PHE A 341 -26.61 -6.96 10.92
C PHE A 341 -25.51 -7.22 11.96
N GLU A 342 -25.90 -7.71 13.13
CA GLU A 342 -24.99 -7.88 14.28
C GLU A 342 -24.25 -9.24 14.30
N ASP A 343 -24.67 -10.20 13.47
CA ASP A 343 -24.08 -11.54 13.43
C ASP A 343 -22.90 -11.62 12.44
N ASP A 344 -22.04 -12.63 12.58
CA ASP A 344 -20.92 -12.85 11.66
C ASP A 344 -21.23 -13.95 10.62
N LEU A 345 -21.34 -13.55 9.35
CA LEU A 345 -21.58 -14.44 8.19
C LEU A 345 -20.39 -15.35 7.85
N SER A 346 -19.23 -15.16 8.47
CA SER A 346 -18.07 -16.05 8.40
C SER A 346 -18.07 -17.12 9.50
N ASN A 347 -19.01 -17.03 10.46
CA ASN A 347 -19.13 -17.97 11.56
C ASN A 347 -20.00 -19.18 11.18
N LEU A 348 -19.37 -20.33 10.96
CA LEU A 348 -20.10 -21.56 10.65
C LEU A 348 -21.15 -21.93 11.72
N ASN A 349 -20.87 -21.67 13.00
CA ASN A 349 -21.80 -21.97 14.10
C ASN A 349 -23.10 -21.17 14.00
N TYR A 350 -23.02 -19.92 13.51
CA TYR A 350 -24.19 -19.10 13.26
C TYR A 350 -25.11 -19.79 12.26
N HIS A 351 -24.58 -20.21 11.11
CA HIS A 351 -25.36 -20.88 10.08
C HIS A 351 -25.94 -22.22 10.54
N LEU A 352 -25.18 -23.02 11.29
CA LEU A 352 -25.66 -24.29 11.83
C LEU A 352 -26.83 -24.10 12.80
N LYS A 353 -26.75 -23.10 13.70
CA LYS A 353 -27.85 -22.76 14.62
C LYS A 353 -29.09 -22.28 13.89
N GLN A 354 -28.94 -21.46 12.85
CA GLN A 354 -30.07 -21.00 12.03
C GLN A 354 -30.75 -22.17 11.32
N ARG A 355 -29.97 -23.11 10.76
CA ARG A 355 -30.52 -24.36 10.17
C ARG A 355 -31.28 -25.18 11.20
N GLU A 356 -30.73 -25.35 12.39
CA GLU A 356 -31.40 -26.09 13.47
C GLU A 356 -32.71 -25.43 13.90
N ALA A 357 -32.73 -24.10 14.01
CA ALA A 357 -33.92 -23.33 14.37
C ALA A 357 -35.02 -23.45 13.31
N LEU A 358 -34.66 -23.36 12.03
CA LEU A 358 -35.59 -23.52 10.91
C LEU A 358 -36.12 -24.95 10.80
N ALA A 359 -35.26 -25.95 11.00
CA ALA A 359 -35.68 -27.35 11.01
C ALA A 359 -36.72 -27.63 12.11
N LYS A 360 -36.60 -27.01 13.30
CA LYS A 360 -37.58 -27.14 14.40
C LYS A 360 -38.98 -26.63 14.04
N ILE A 361 -39.10 -25.74 13.07
CA ILE A 361 -40.40 -25.25 12.55
C ILE A 361 -40.78 -25.87 11.20
N GLY A 362 -40.09 -26.94 10.80
CA GLY A 362 -40.38 -27.70 9.58
C GLY A 362 -39.83 -27.10 8.29
N ILE A 363 -38.88 -26.16 8.38
CA ILE A 363 -38.20 -25.56 7.23
C ILE A 363 -36.82 -26.18 7.08
N GLU A 364 -36.63 -26.98 6.03
CA GLU A 364 -35.33 -27.54 5.65
C GLU A 364 -34.69 -26.70 4.54
N ILE A 365 -33.52 -26.12 4.82
CA ILE A 365 -32.74 -25.41 3.80
C ILE A 365 -31.86 -26.45 3.04
N PRO A 366 -31.90 -26.49 1.70
CA PRO A 366 -30.96 -27.30 0.93
C PRO A 366 -29.49 -26.94 1.23
N PHE A 367 -28.57 -27.88 1.04
CA PHE A 367 -27.14 -27.54 1.06
C PHE A 367 -26.73 -26.83 -0.24
N TYR A 368 -25.63 -26.08 -0.19
CA TYR A 368 -25.03 -25.41 -1.36
C TYR A 368 -25.96 -24.43 -2.08
N ILE A 369 -26.76 -23.68 -1.31
CA ILE A 369 -27.63 -22.62 -1.86
C ILE A 369 -26.82 -21.37 -2.27
N ILE A 370 -25.62 -21.19 -1.73
CA ILE A 370 -24.66 -20.18 -2.14
C ILE A 370 -23.70 -20.78 -3.18
N LYS A 371 -23.46 -20.06 -4.29
CA LYS A 371 -22.73 -20.61 -5.45
C LYS A 371 -21.44 -19.83 -5.74
N ASN A 372 -21.51 -18.51 -5.67
CA ASN A 372 -20.49 -17.61 -6.21
C ASN A 372 -19.65 -16.92 -5.13
N ARG A 373 -19.85 -17.28 -3.85
CA ARG A 373 -19.15 -16.68 -2.71
C ARG A 373 -18.43 -17.75 -1.90
N PHE A 374 -17.35 -17.31 -1.24
CA PHE A 374 -16.34 -18.09 -0.56
C PHE A 374 -15.34 -18.70 -1.54
#